data_AF-A0ABD2JAA5-F1
#
_entry.id   AF-A0ABD2JAA5-F1
#
_cell.length_a   1.000
_cell.length_b   1.000
_cell.length_c   1.000
_cell.angle_alpha   90.00
_cell.angle_beta   90.00
_cell.angle_gamma   90.00
#
_symmetry.space_group_name_H-M   'P 1'
#
loop_
_entity.id
_entity.type
_entity.pdbx_description
1 polymer ?
#
loop_
_entity_poly.entity_id
_entity_poly.type
_entity_poly.pdbx_seq_one_letter_code
_entity_poly.pdbx_strand_id
1 'polypeptide(L)'
;MPKRNSNLISSSSNSFSVGANGSGQTEESPGPSAEKFAKIKLENRVLKAELKQREMMDELNALKKKVAEMEQQKEAEKGKYVSIDQFKKLKEDQNKMEKRQKQQREKVTNALAGQIKQLKDDQNKCLERTIGLEKEQAKAKGKYVSADHFEQMQNDQKKALLGKIVQLENNMKKQQQKMTLLNFRQNYLDGTVCHNDLEITDGQCLTIQYKEKSNNYCYRSVFAKHSILLNNDFSTFFYFEILITNLKSFSVFFGFAHKQQSPLDKRICNRIGTYAYESDGWIWINGSGKGANAEYSYVVGDTVGIGVNLATRKIIFTKNGQQMSICY
;
A
#
# COMPACT_ATOMS: atom_id res chain seq x y z
N MET A 1 -23.19 33.26 4.42
CA MET A 1 -24.52 33.00 3.81
C MET A 1 -24.35 31.95 2.72
N PRO A 2 -25.27 30.99 2.47
CA PRO A 2 -26.59 30.78 3.06
C PRO A 2 -26.64 29.63 4.09
N LYS A 3 -27.59 29.71 5.01
CA LYS A 3 -27.87 28.74 6.08
C LYS A 3 -28.73 27.59 5.51
N ARG A 4 -28.38 26.33 5.81
CA ARG A 4 -29.24 25.17 5.52
C ARG A 4 -30.30 25.01 6.61
N ASN A 5 -31.55 25.01 6.18
CA ASN A 5 -32.74 24.69 6.98
C ASN A 5 -32.73 23.20 7.35
N SER A 6 -32.82 22.90 8.64
CA SER A 6 -33.21 21.60 9.18
C SER A 6 -34.67 21.67 9.61
N ASN A 7 -35.59 21.16 8.78
CA ASN A 7 -36.97 20.94 9.17
C ASN A 7 -37.05 19.61 9.94
N LEU A 8 -37.08 19.70 11.26
CA LEU A 8 -37.55 18.65 12.16
C LEU A 8 -39.07 18.76 12.24
N ILE A 9 -39.77 17.78 11.69
CA ILE A 9 -41.22 17.63 11.85
C ILE A 9 -41.45 16.95 13.20
N SER A 10 -41.86 17.72 14.20
CA SER A 10 -42.39 17.24 15.46
C SER A 10 -43.86 16.84 15.26
N SER A 11 -44.18 15.57 15.49
CA SER A 11 -45.56 15.09 15.57
C SER A 11 -46.13 15.42 16.95
N SER A 12 -46.93 16.49 17.02
CA SER A 12 -47.72 16.84 18.20
C SER A 12 -48.97 15.95 18.27
N SER A 13 -49.04 15.14 19.32
CA SER A 13 -50.24 14.43 19.74
C SER A 13 -51.18 15.38 20.47
N ASN A 14 -52.21 15.88 19.79
CA ASN A 14 -53.33 16.58 20.42
C ASN A 14 -54.34 15.56 20.95
N SER A 15 -54.31 15.32 22.26
CA SER A 15 -55.42 14.69 22.99
C SER A 15 -56.41 15.79 23.40
N PHE A 16 -57.53 15.89 22.69
CA PHE A 16 -58.65 16.76 23.03
C PHE A 16 -59.73 15.90 23.71
N SER A 17 -59.85 16.02 25.03
CA SER A 17 -60.95 15.43 25.80
C SER A 17 -62.06 16.46 25.97
N VAL A 18 -63.23 16.20 25.38
CA VAL A 18 -64.47 16.89 25.71
C VAL A 18 -65.47 15.83 26.12
N GLY A 19 -65.89 15.87 27.38
CA GLY A 19 -67.04 15.13 27.87
C GLY A 19 -68.32 15.95 27.68
N ALA A 20 -69.43 15.27 27.47
CA ALA A 20 -70.71 15.56 28.13
C ALA A 20 -71.75 14.48 27.81
N ASN A 21 -72.46 14.11 28.87
CA ASN A 21 -73.66 13.28 28.98
C ASN A 21 -74.74 13.56 27.93
N GLY A 22 -75.60 12.56 27.67
CA GLY A 22 -76.92 12.81 27.09
C GLY A 22 -77.62 11.57 26.53
N SER A 23 -78.46 10.97 27.37
CA SER A 23 -79.51 9.99 27.10
C SER A 23 -80.32 10.19 25.81
N GLY A 24 -80.63 9.09 25.13
CA GLY A 24 -81.68 9.06 24.09
C GLY A 24 -81.62 7.81 23.22
N GLN A 25 -82.08 6.66 23.74
CA GLN A 25 -82.40 5.51 22.91
C GLN A 25 -83.63 5.85 22.05
N THR A 26 -83.41 6.06 20.76
CA THR A 26 -84.44 5.94 19.72
C THR A 26 -83.88 4.97 18.68
N GLU A 27 -84.46 3.76 18.64
CA GLU A 27 -84.20 2.77 17.61
C GLU A 27 -84.83 3.25 16.30
N GLU A 28 -84.10 4.12 15.59
CA GLU A 28 -84.39 4.36 14.17
C GLU A 28 -83.84 3.18 13.36
N SER A 29 -84.75 2.41 12.79
CA SER A 29 -84.44 1.34 11.85
C SER A 29 -83.56 1.90 10.71
N PRO A 30 -82.38 1.30 10.45
CA PRO A 30 -81.46 1.82 9.46
C PRO A 30 -82.12 1.82 8.08
N GLY A 31 -82.44 3.00 7.57
CA GLY A 31 -82.96 3.15 6.23
C GLY A 31 -82.01 2.54 5.18
N PRO A 32 -82.49 2.17 3.99
CA PRO A 32 -81.77 1.44 2.93
C PRO A 32 -80.44 2.10 2.45
N SER A 33 -80.13 3.30 2.93
CA SER A 33 -78.86 4.00 2.75
C SER A 33 -77.69 3.38 3.55
N ALA A 34 -77.92 2.95 4.80
CA ALA A 34 -76.85 2.49 5.69
C ALA A 34 -76.21 1.16 5.24
N GLU A 35 -77.03 0.25 4.71
CA GLU A 35 -76.58 -1.05 4.18
C GLU A 35 -75.68 -0.88 2.95
N LYS A 36 -76.02 0.07 2.07
CA LYS A 36 -75.21 0.41 0.90
C LYS A 36 -73.83 0.97 1.29
N PHE A 37 -73.77 1.80 2.33
CA PHE A 37 -72.50 2.32 2.86
C PHE A 37 -71.64 1.22 3.50
N ALA A 38 -72.25 0.28 4.23
CA ALA A 38 -71.54 -0.85 4.82
C ALA A 38 -70.91 -1.75 3.74
N LYS A 39 -71.65 -2.01 2.64
CA LYS A 39 -71.15 -2.78 1.50
C LYS A 39 -69.96 -2.10 0.81
N ILE A 40 -70.05 -0.81 0.50
CA ILE A 40 -68.95 -0.04 -0.11
C ILE A 40 -67.71 -0.02 0.80
N LYS A 41 -67.91 0.10 2.11
CA LYS A 41 -66.80 0.08 3.08
C LYS A 41 -66.10 -1.28 3.13
N LEU A 42 -66.83 -2.37 2.95
CA LEU A 42 -66.27 -3.72 2.88
C LEU A 42 -65.50 -3.93 1.57
N GLU A 43 -66.07 -3.54 0.43
CA GLU A 43 -65.42 -3.62 -0.90
C GLU A 43 -64.09 -2.84 -0.92
N ASN A 44 -64.06 -1.63 -0.35
CA ASN A 44 -62.83 -0.84 -0.23
C ASN A 44 -61.77 -1.51 0.66
N ARG A 45 -62.17 -2.24 1.70
CA ARG A 45 -61.22 -3.00 2.54
C ARG A 45 -60.63 -4.19 1.78
N VAL A 46 -61.45 -4.89 1.01
CA VAL A 46 -61.01 -6.00 0.16
C VAL A 46 -60.03 -5.50 -0.89
N LEU A 47 -60.38 -4.45 -1.65
CA LEU A 47 -59.51 -3.85 -2.66
C LEU A 47 -58.17 -3.39 -2.07
N LYS A 48 -58.17 -2.79 -0.87
CA LYS A 48 -56.95 -2.36 -0.20
C LYS A 48 -56.07 -3.56 0.22
N ALA A 49 -56.68 -4.66 0.64
CA ALA A 49 -55.95 -5.89 0.98
C ALA A 49 -55.32 -6.54 -0.27
N GLU A 50 -56.08 -6.61 -1.37
CA GLU A 50 -55.60 -7.14 -2.65
C GLU A 50 -54.43 -6.32 -3.22
N LEU A 51 -54.52 -4.98 -3.14
CA LEU A 51 -53.44 -4.09 -3.57
C LEU A 51 -52.16 -4.35 -2.78
N LYS A 52 -52.28 -4.45 -1.44
CA LYS A 52 -51.14 -4.74 -0.56
C LYS A 52 -50.53 -6.11 -0.82
N GLN A 53 -51.36 -7.11 -1.15
CA GLN A 53 -50.89 -8.44 -1.51
C GLN A 53 -50.12 -8.43 -2.84
N ARG A 54 -50.56 -7.62 -3.83
CA ARG A 54 -49.86 -7.45 -5.10
C ARG A 54 -48.51 -6.76 -4.91
N GLU A 55 -48.46 -5.67 -4.13
CA GLU A 55 -47.21 -4.97 -3.78
C GLU A 55 -46.19 -5.93 -3.13
N MET A 56 -46.64 -6.75 -2.17
CA MET A 56 -45.80 -7.75 -1.52
C MET A 56 -45.27 -8.82 -2.49
N MET A 57 -46.08 -9.22 -3.48
CA MET A 57 -45.67 -10.19 -4.49
C MET A 57 -44.60 -9.62 -5.43
N ASP A 58 -44.72 -8.34 -5.80
CA ASP A 58 -43.73 -7.66 -6.64
C ASP A 58 -42.40 -7.48 -5.89
N GLU A 59 -42.44 -7.14 -4.61
CA GLU A 59 -41.24 -7.09 -3.75
C GLU A 59 -40.55 -8.47 -3.64
N LEU A 60 -41.33 -9.55 -3.47
CA LEU A 60 -40.81 -10.91 -3.40
C LEU A 60 -40.11 -11.30 -4.71
N ASN A 61 -40.70 -10.95 -5.86
CA ASN A 61 -40.11 -11.22 -7.17
C ASN A 61 -38.83 -10.42 -7.40
N ALA A 62 -38.81 -9.14 -6.99
CA ALA A 62 -37.60 -8.31 -7.04
C ALA A 62 -36.47 -8.89 -6.17
N LEU A 63 -36.80 -9.40 -4.98
CA LEU A 63 -35.82 -10.02 -4.09
C LEU A 63 -35.26 -11.32 -4.68
N LYS A 64 -36.10 -12.18 -5.25
CA LYS A 64 -35.66 -13.41 -5.94
C LYS A 64 -34.69 -13.10 -7.08
N LYS A 65 -34.96 -12.04 -7.85
CA LYS A 65 -34.07 -11.60 -8.92
C LYS A 65 -32.69 -11.18 -8.39
N LYS A 66 -32.65 -10.38 -7.31
CA LYS A 66 -31.37 -9.97 -6.66
C LYS A 66 -30.58 -11.16 -6.13
N VAL A 67 -31.23 -12.16 -5.56
CA VAL A 67 -30.56 -13.39 -5.08
C VAL A 67 -29.89 -14.13 -6.24
N ALA A 68 -30.58 -14.30 -7.36
CA ALA A 68 -30.00 -14.93 -8.55
C ALA A 68 -28.81 -14.15 -9.13
N GLU A 69 -28.89 -12.81 -9.15
CA GLU A 69 -27.78 -11.95 -9.59
C GLU A 69 -26.55 -12.07 -8.66
N MET A 70 -26.75 -12.13 -7.34
CA MET A 70 -25.67 -12.35 -6.38
C MET A 70 -25.02 -13.73 -6.54
N GLU A 71 -25.80 -14.78 -6.80
CA GLU A 71 -25.25 -16.13 -7.04
C GLU A 71 -24.40 -16.18 -8.32
N GLN A 72 -24.84 -15.51 -9.39
CA GLN A 72 -24.06 -15.40 -10.63
C GLN A 72 -22.75 -14.63 -10.43
N GLN A 73 -22.78 -13.52 -9.67
CA GLN A 73 -21.57 -12.77 -9.33
C GLN A 73 -20.59 -13.62 -8.51
N LYS A 74 -21.09 -14.38 -7.53
CA LYS A 74 -20.25 -15.26 -6.71
C LYS A 74 -19.52 -16.31 -7.54
N GLU A 75 -20.15 -16.90 -8.54
CA GLU A 75 -19.47 -17.85 -9.44
C GLU A 75 -18.50 -17.19 -10.40
N ALA A 76 -18.79 -15.98 -10.89
CA ALA A 76 -17.84 -15.20 -11.69
C ALA A 76 -16.58 -14.82 -10.90
N GLU A 77 -16.71 -14.58 -9.59
CA GLU A 77 -15.59 -14.24 -8.71
C GLU A 77 -14.73 -15.45 -8.30
N LYS A 78 -15.29 -16.67 -8.24
CA LYS A 78 -14.49 -17.88 -7.95
C LYS A 78 -13.36 -18.10 -8.96
N GLY A 79 -13.48 -17.61 -10.19
CA GLY A 79 -12.43 -17.68 -11.21
C GLY A 79 -11.30 -16.65 -11.06
N LYS A 80 -11.44 -15.62 -10.21
CA LYS A 80 -10.45 -14.53 -10.05
C LYS A 80 -9.42 -14.79 -8.95
N TYR A 81 -9.65 -15.76 -8.08
CA TYR A 81 -8.69 -16.08 -7.03
C TYR A 81 -7.59 -17.00 -7.59
N VAL A 82 -6.34 -16.54 -7.47
CA VAL A 82 -5.14 -17.38 -7.63
C VAL A 82 -5.33 -18.60 -6.75
N SER A 83 -5.37 -19.79 -7.35
CA SER A 83 -5.58 -21.04 -6.61
C SER A 83 -4.57 -21.12 -5.45
N ILE A 84 -5.01 -21.63 -4.31
CA ILE A 84 -4.13 -21.88 -3.14
C ILE A 84 -2.88 -22.67 -3.57
N ASP A 85 -2.99 -23.53 -4.58
CA ASP A 85 -1.87 -24.30 -5.13
C ASP A 85 -0.90 -23.43 -5.96
N GLN A 86 -1.40 -22.42 -6.67
CA GLN A 86 -0.56 -21.42 -7.33
C GLN A 86 0.22 -20.58 -6.31
N PHE A 87 -0.40 -20.22 -5.18
CA PHE A 87 0.28 -19.50 -4.10
C PHE A 87 1.35 -20.36 -3.42
N LYS A 88 1.06 -21.64 -3.14
CA LYS A 88 2.07 -22.59 -2.62
C LYS A 88 3.26 -22.72 -3.57
N LYS A 89 3.01 -22.85 -4.87
CA LYS A 89 4.05 -22.90 -5.90
C LYS A 89 4.91 -21.63 -5.91
N LEU A 90 4.30 -20.45 -5.83
CA LEU A 90 5.02 -19.18 -5.76
C LEU A 90 5.94 -19.12 -4.53
N LYS A 91 5.46 -19.59 -3.37
CA LYS A 91 6.23 -19.63 -2.12
C LYS A 91 7.41 -20.61 -2.20
N GLU A 92 7.22 -21.76 -2.83
CA GLU A 92 8.31 -22.70 -3.10
C GLU A 92 9.37 -22.12 -4.04
N ASP A 93 8.94 -21.45 -5.10
CA ASP A 93 9.84 -20.81 -6.06
C ASP A 93 10.62 -19.66 -5.41
N GLN A 94 10.00 -18.89 -4.51
CA GLN A 94 10.67 -17.89 -3.68
C GLN A 94 11.76 -18.52 -2.80
N ASN A 95 11.44 -19.58 -2.07
CA ASN A 95 12.41 -20.29 -1.22
C ASN A 95 13.58 -20.86 -2.05
N LYS A 96 13.30 -21.41 -3.24
CA LYS A 96 14.34 -21.89 -4.17
C LYS A 96 15.24 -20.74 -4.65
N MET A 97 14.65 -19.59 -4.95
CA MET A 97 15.39 -18.40 -5.38
C MET A 97 16.31 -17.89 -4.25
N GLU A 98 15.82 -17.80 -3.02
CA GLU A 98 16.61 -17.39 -1.86
C GLU A 98 17.78 -18.35 -1.60
N LYS A 99 17.54 -19.67 -1.70
CA LYS A 99 18.60 -20.68 -1.58
C LYS A 99 19.67 -20.53 -2.65
N ARG A 100 19.28 -20.30 -3.91
CA ARG A 100 20.22 -20.05 -5.02
C ARG A 100 21.04 -18.76 -4.79
N GLN A 101 20.40 -17.69 -4.31
CA GLN A 101 21.11 -16.46 -3.98
C GLN A 101 22.12 -16.67 -2.84
N LYS A 102 21.76 -17.40 -1.79
CA LYS A 102 22.67 -17.71 -0.67
C LYS A 102 23.90 -18.50 -1.17
N GLN A 103 23.67 -19.53 -2.00
CA GLN A 103 24.76 -20.32 -2.60
C GLN A 103 25.67 -19.49 -3.51
N GLN A 104 25.10 -18.58 -4.31
CA GLN A 104 25.91 -17.67 -5.13
C GLN A 104 26.73 -16.70 -4.27
N ARG A 105 26.16 -16.15 -3.20
CA ARG A 105 26.89 -15.29 -2.25
C ARG A 105 28.07 -16.04 -1.63
N GLU A 106 27.84 -17.26 -1.16
CA GLU A 106 28.88 -18.09 -0.55
C GLU A 106 29.99 -18.45 -1.54
N LYS A 107 29.64 -18.80 -2.79
CA LYS A 107 30.62 -19.03 -3.86
C LYS A 107 31.48 -17.79 -4.13
N VAL A 108 30.87 -16.60 -4.22
CA VAL A 108 31.59 -15.34 -4.44
C VAL A 108 32.50 -15.02 -3.25
N THR A 109 32.02 -15.15 -2.02
CA THR A 109 32.81 -14.91 -0.81
C THR A 109 34.02 -15.84 -0.73
N ASN A 110 33.83 -17.13 -1.00
CA ASN A 110 34.92 -18.11 -0.97
C ASN A 110 35.95 -17.87 -2.08
N ALA A 111 35.49 -17.54 -3.29
CA ALA A 111 36.38 -17.18 -4.39
C ALA A 111 37.21 -15.92 -4.06
N LEU A 112 36.57 -14.90 -3.46
CA LEU A 112 37.23 -13.67 -3.06
C LEU A 112 38.26 -13.91 -1.95
N ALA A 113 37.92 -14.72 -0.94
CA ALA A 113 38.84 -15.10 0.12
C ALA A 113 40.08 -15.84 -0.44
N GLY A 114 39.88 -16.72 -1.43
CA GLY A 114 40.96 -17.40 -2.15
C GLY A 114 41.89 -16.43 -2.88
N GLN A 115 41.33 -15.47 -3.64
CA GLN A 115 42.11 -14.45 -4.33
C GLN A 115 42.91 -13.57 -3.37
N ILE A 116 42.31 -13.17 -2.24
CA ILE A 116 43.00 -12.38 -1.20
C ILE A 116 44.17 -13.17 -0.61
N LYS A 117 43.99 -14.47 -0.33
CA LYS A 117 45.05 -15.33 0.19
C LYS A 117 46.20 -15.45 -0.82
N GLN A 118 45.89 -15.76 -2.08
CA GLN A 118 46.90 -15.87 -3.15
C GLN A 118 47.68 -14.57 -3.33
N LEU A 119 47.00 -13.43 -3.33
CA LEU A 119 47.65 -12.12 -3.43
C LEU A 119 48.64 -11.87 -2.27
N LYS A 120 48.29 -12.28 -1.04
CA LYS A 120 49.18 -12.18 0.12
C LYS A 120 50.39 -13.09 -0.02
N ASP A 121 50.20 -14.32 -0.49
CA ASP A 121 51.30 -15.27 -0.69
C ASP A 121 52.26 -14.80 -1.79
N ASP A 122 51.73 -14.31 -2.92
CA ASP A 122 52.51 -13.72 -4.00
C ASP A 122 53.27 -12.46 -3.54
N GLN A 123 52.64 -11.64 -2.70
CA GLN A 123 53.28 -10.47 -2.09
C GLN A 123 54.47 -10.87 -1.20
N ASN A 124 54.28 -11.85 -0.31
CA ASN A 124 55.36 -12.34 0.57
C ASN A 124 56.52 -12.92 -0.23
N LYS A 125 56.23 -13.71 -1.26
CA LYS A 125 57.24 -14.32 -2.14
C LYS A 125 58.02 -13.28 -2.95
N CYS A 126 57.36 -12.21 -3.40
CA CYS A 126 58.02 -11.09 -4.08
C CYS A 126 58.95 -10.34 -3.12
N LEU A 127 58.51 -10.13 -1.88
CA LEU A 127 59.30 -9.48 -0.85
C LEU A 127 60.58 -10.27 -0.54
N GLU A 128 60.46 -11.59 -0.34
CA GLU A 128 61.60 -12.47 -0.07
C GLU A 128 62.63 -12.48 -1.21
N ARG A 129 62.18 -12.50 -2.46
CA ARG A 129 63.07 -12.41 -3.63
C ARG A 129 63.80 -11.07 -3.69
N THR A 130 63.10 -9.98 -3.39
CA THR A 130 63.69 -8.63 -3.39
C THR A 130 64.79 -8.54 -2.33
N ILE A 131 64.49 -8.98 -1.11
CA ILE A 131 65.46 -9.06 0.01
C ILE A 131 66.67 -9.94 -0.37
N GLY A 132 66.44 -11.06 -1.06
CA GLY A 132 67.49 -11.97 -1.52
C GLY A 132 68.44 -11.31 -2.54
N LEU A 133 67.88 -10.69 -3.58
CA LEU A 133 68.65 -10.00 -4.63
C LEU A 133 69.47 -8.84 -4.07
N GLU A 134 68.94 -8.10 -3.09
CA GLU A 134 69.64 -7.01 -2.42
C GLU A 134 70.82 -7.50 -1.60
N LYS A 135 70.65 -8.61 -0.87
CA LYS A 135 71.76 -9.24 -0.14
C LYS A 135 72.87 -9.70 -1.07
N GLU A 136 72.54 -10.23 -2.25
CA GLU A 136 73.53 -10.63 -3.26
C GLU A 136 74.21 -9.44 -3.93
N GLN A 137 73.47 -8.39 -4.31
CA GLN A 137 74.05 -7.17 -4.87
C GLN A 137 74.98 -6.45 -3.87
N ALA A 138 74.60 -6.40 -2.59
CA ALA A 138 75.42 -5.81 -1.54
C ALA A 138 76.75 -6.58 -1.37
N LYS A 139 76.74 -7.91 -1.49
CA LYS A 139 77.95 -8.74 -1.48
C LYS A 139 78.80 -8.53 -2.73
N ALA A 140 78.19 -8.47 -3.92
CA ALA A 140 78.90 -8.42 -5.19
C ALA A 140 79.60 -7.08 -5.47
N LYS A 141 79.06 -5.96 -4.96
CA LYS A 141 79.59 -4.63 -5.32
C LYS A 141 80.73 -4.13 -4.44
N GLY A 142 80.99 -4.69 -3.25
CA GLY A 142 81.98 -4.18 -2.30
C GLY A 142 81.82 -2.69 -1.95
N LYS A 143 80.72 -2.09 -2.40
CA LYS A 143 80.31 -0.69 -2.33
C LYS A 143 78.84 -0.77 -1.97
N TYR A 144 78.55 -0.30 -0.77
CA TYR A 144 77.20 -0.06 -0.30
C TYR A 144 76.38 0.60 -1.41
N VAL A 145 75.30 -0.04 -1.84
CA VAL A 145 74.19 0.67 -2.49
C VAL A 145 73.80 1.76 -1.48
N SER A 146 73.82 3.04 -1.86
CA SER A 146 73.49 4.08 -0.90
C SER A 146 72.09 3.79 -0.35
N ALA A 147 71.92 3.99 0.96
CA ALA A 147 70.66 3.72 1.65
C ALA A 147 69.47 4.36 0.91
N ASP A 148 69.72 5.50 0.25
CA ASP A 148 68.73 6.25 -0.53
C ASP A 148 68.10 5.44 -1.67
N HIS A 149 68.87 4.62 -2.39
CA HIS A 149 68.31 3.86 -3.52
C HIS A 149 67.42 2.71 -3.04
N PHE A 150 67.78 2.08 -1.92
CA PHE A 150 66.96 1.04 -1.30
C PHE A 150 65.67 1.62 -0.72
N GLU A 151 65.77 2.76 -0.04
CA GLU A 151 64.61 3.48 0.49
C GLU A 151 63.67 3.91 -0.63
N GLN A 152 64.20 4.37 -1.77
CA GLN A 152 63.40 4.73 -2.94
C GLN A 152 62.63 3.53 -3.50
N MET A 153 63.27 2.37 -3.65
CA MET A 153 62.62 1.17 -4.16
C MET A 153 61.54 0.63 -3.20
N GLN A 154 61.76 0.69 -1.88
CA GLN A 154 60.71 0.34 -0.91
C GLN A 154 59.53 1.31 -1.00
N ASN A 155 59.79 2.60 -1.16
CA ASN A 155 58.75 3.61 -1.31
C ASN A 155 57.93 3.38 -2.58
N ASP A 156 58.55 3.02 -3.70
CA ASP A 156 57.87 2.72 -4.97
C ASP A 156 56.99 1.47 -4.86
N GLN A 157 57.49 0.40 -4.23
CA GLN A 157 56.69 -0.82 -3.98
C GLN A 157 55.50 -0.52 -3.06
N LYS A 158 55.71 0.24 -1.98
CA LYS A 158 54.65 0.66 -1.05
C LYS A 158 53.59 1.49 -1.74
N LYS A 159 54.00 2.42 -2.62
CA LYS A 159 53.09 3.26 -3.41
C LYS A 159 52.26 2.43 -4.40
N ALA A 160 52.88 1.48 -5.10
CA ALA A 160 52.17 0.57 -6.00
C ALA A 160 51.14 -0.30 -5.25
N LEU A 161 51.47 -0.77 -4.05
CA LEU A 161 50.56 -1.54 -3.20
C LEU A 161 49.37 -0.69 -2.72
N LEU A 162 49.62 0.54 -2.27
CA LEU A 162 48.56 1.47 -1.88
C LEU A 162 47.57 1.70 -3.02
N GLY A 163 48.06 1.84 -4.25
CA GLY A 163 47.20 1.99 -5.44
C GLY A 163 46.24 0.81 -5.64
N LYS A 164 46.74 -0.43 -5.46
CA LYS A 164 45.90 -1.65 -5.58
C LYS A 164 44.86 -1.76 -4.46
N ILE A 165 45.21 -1.38 -3.23
CA ILE A 165 44.27 -1.37 -2.09
C ILE A 165 43.13 -0.40 -2.34
N VAL A 166 43.45 0.83 -2.75
CA VAL A 166 42.43 1.86 -3.08
C VAL A 166 41.51 1.38 -4.21
N GLN A 167 42.06 0.72 -5.23
CA GLN A 167 41.25 0.17 -6.32
C GLN A 167 40.29 -0.94 -5.84
N LEU A 168 40.76 -1.83 -4.97
CA LEU A 168 39.93 -2.90 -4.39
C LEU A 168 38.82 -2.33 -3.50
N GLU A 169 39.13 -1.35 -2.65
CA GLU A 169 38.12 -0.68 -1.82
C GLU A 169 37.02 -0.03 -2.65
N ASN A 170 37.40 0.63 -3.75
CA ASN A 170 36.44 1.23 -4.67
C ASN A 170 35.55 0.19 -5.34
N ASN A 171 36.11 -0.97 -5.73
CA ASN A 171 35.33 -2.07 -6.30
C ASN A 171 34.37 -2.69 -5.28
N MET A 172 34.79 -2.85 -4.02
CA MET A 172 33.93 -3.33 -2.94
C MET A 172 32.79 -2.35 -2.66
N LYS A 173 33.07 -1.03 -2.61
CA LYS A 173 32.03 0.00 -2.44
C LYS A 173 31.01 -0.05 -3.58
N LYS A 174 31.45 -0.21 -4.83
CA LYS A 174 30.55 -0.39 -5.99
C LYS A 174 29.69 -1.65 -5.87
N GLN A 175 30.25 -2.77 -5.43
CA GLN A 175 29.48 -4.01 -5.22
C GLN A 175 28.49 -3.90 -4.05
N GLN A 176 28.88 -3.28 -2.94
CA GLN A 176 27.98 -3.01 -1.82
C GLN A 176 26.82 -2.11 -2.24
N GLN A 177 27.10 -1.04 -2.99
CA GLN A 177 26.06 -0.19 -3.57
C GLN A 177 25.10 -1.02 -4.43
N LYS A 178 25.61 -1.84 -5.36
CA LYS A 178 24.79 -2.73 -6.20
C LYS A 178 23.93 -3.71 -5.40
N MET A 179 24.44 -4.23 -4.28
CA MET A 179 23.69 -5.12 -3.38
C MET A 179 22.61 -4.38 -2.60
N THR A 180 22.90 -3.19 -2.07
CA THR A 180 21.91 -2.32 -1.45
C THR A 180 20.81 -1.98 -2.45
N LEU A 181 21.18 -1.66 -3.70
CA LEU A 181 20.27 -1.42 -4.84
C LEU A 181 19.31 -2.60 -5.10
N LEU A 182 19.77 -3.85 -4.99
CA LEU A 182 18.95 -5.05 -5.16
C LEU A 182 17.94 -5.23 -4.02
N ASN A 183 18.32 -4.91 -2.78
CA ASN A 183 17.41 -4.94 -1.64
C ASN A 183 16.32 -3.85 -1.72
N PHE A 184 16.60 -2.71 -2.36
CA PHE A 184 15.59 -1.67 -2.62
C PHE A 184 14.47 -2.10 -3.58
N ARG A 185 14.67 -3.18 -4.37
CA ARG A 185 13.63 -3.67 -5.31
C ARG A 185 12.44 -4.30 -4.59
N GLN A 186 12.55 -4.64 -3.31
CA GLN A 186 11.45 -5.14 -2.49
C GLN A 186 11.25 -4.16 -1.33
N ASN A 187 10.45 -3.11 -1.57
CA ASN A 187 9.97 -2.25 -0.51
C ASN A 187 8.72 -2.86 0.12
N TYR A 188 8.60 -2.76 1.43
CA TYR A 188 7.51 -3.31 2.21
C TYR A 188 7.11 -2.31 3.29
N LEU A 189 6.05 -2.57 4.03
CA LEU A 189 5.55 -1.67 5.06
C LEU A 189 6.43 -1.72 6.32
N ASP A 190 6.71 -0.56 6.89
CA ASP A 190 7.60 -0.42 8.04
C ASP A 190 6.83 -0.61 9.35
N GLY A 191 6.95 -1.79 9.97
CA GLY A 191 6.36 -2.05 11.27
C GLY A 191 6.81 -1.09 12.38
N THR A 192 7.98 -0.45 12.25
CA THR A 192 8.45 0.56 13.24
C THR A 192 7.86 1.95 13.01
N VAL A 193 7.23 2.18 11.84
CA VAL A 193 6.61 3.46 11.47
C VAL A 193 5.16 3.19 11.03
N CYS A 194 4.47 2.46 11.90
CA CYS A 194 3.10 2.00 11.75
C CYS A 194 2.32 2.39 13.01
N HIS A 195 1.13 2.98 12.84
CA HIS A 195 0.28 3.28 14.01
C HIS A 195 -0.12 1.97 14.72
N ASN A 196 -0.21 1.97 16.06
CA ASN A 196 -0.49 0.78 16.87
C ASN A 196 -1.83 0.09 16.55
N ASP A 197 -2.83 0.88 16.14
CA ASP A 197 -4.15 0.42 15.68
C ASP A 197 -4.14 -0.16 14.25
N LEU A 198 -3.01 -0.17 13.56
CA LEU A 198 -2.84 -0.89 12.31
C LEU A 198 -2.06 -2.19 12.57
N GLU A 199 -2.40 -3.22 11.80
CA GLU A 199 -1.72 -4.49 11.77
C GLU A 199 -1.17 -4.74 10.39
N ILE A 200 0.04 -5.26 10.32
CA ILE A 200 0.65 -5.73 9.09
C ILE A 200 0.57 -7.27 9.15
N THR A 201 -0.26 -7.88 8.31
CA THR A 201 -0.77 -9.26 8.54
C THR A 201 -0.25 -10.33 7.58
N ASP A 202 0.81 -10.06 6.81
CA ASP A 202 1.47 -11.05 5.97
C ASP A 202 2.98 -11.12 6.22
N GLY A 203 3.58 -12.29 5.99
CA GLY A 203 5.02 -12.48 6.18
C GLY A 203 5.90 -11.66 5.25
N GLN A 204 5.30 -10.93 4.30
CA GLN A 204 5.96 -10.03 3.36
C GLN A 204 5.74 -8.55 3.69
N CYS A 205 4.96 -8.23 4.73
CA CYS A 205 4.62 -6.87 5.14
C CYS A 205 3.97 -6.00 4.04
N LEU A 206 3.00 -6.51 3.30
CA LEU A 206 2.27 -5.84 2.21
C LEU A 206 0.78 -5.64 2.51
N THR A 207 0.22 -6.38 3.48
CA THR A 207 -1.19 -6.29 3.86
C THR A 207 -1.35 -5.46 5.13
N ILE A 208 -2.23 -4.46 5.09
CA ILE A 208 -2.56 -3.61 6.24
C ILE A 208 -4.00 -3.87 6.64
N GLN A 209 -4.22 -4.06 7.94
CA GLN A 209 -5.54 -4.18 8.52
C GLN A 209 -5.71 -3.20 9.67
N TYR A 210 -6.86 -2.54 9.73
CA TYR A 210 -7.24 -1.75 10.90
C TYR A 210 -7.74 -2.67 12.02
N LYS A 211 -7.13 -2.55 13.20
CA LYS A 211 -7.57 -3.23 14.43
C LYS A 211 -8.73 -2.42 15.00
N GLU A 212 -9.96 -2.89 14.79
CA GLU A 212 -11.21 -2.26 15.21
C GLU A 212 -11.33 -2.21 16.75
N LYS A 213 -10.51 -1.37 17.40
CA LYS A 213 -10.36 -1.30 18.86
C LYS A 213 -11.04 -0.08 19.49
N SER A 214 -11.46 0.92 18.71
CA SER A 214 -12.20 2.08 19.26
C SER A 214 -13.09 2.74 18.19
N ASN A 215 -14.31 3.13 18.57
CA ASN A 215 -15.29 3.82 17.71
C ASN A 215 -14.93 5.31 17.44
N ASN A 216 -13.67 5.70 17.65
CA ASN A 216 -13.26 7.08 17.45
C ASN A 216 -12.80 7.27 16.00
N TYR A 217 -13.46 8.17 15.28
CA TYR A 217 -13.03 8.62 13.96
C TYR A 217 -11.66 9.29 14.07
N CYS A 218 -10.60 8.57 13.70
CA CYS A 218 -9.22 9.04 13.82
C CYS A 218 -8.36 8.53 12.67
N TYR A 219 -7.34 9.31 12.31
CA TYR A 219 -6.45 8.97 11.22
C TYR A 219 -5.36 8.01 11.69
N ARG A 220 -5.02 7.05 10.84
CA ARG A 220 -4.05 6.00 11.12
C ARG A 220 -3.20 5.80 9.88
N SER A 221 -1.89 5.89 10.04
CA SER A 221 -0.97 5.81 8.90
C SER A 221 0.14 4.81 9.15
N VAL A 222 0.68 4.29 8.05
CA VAL A 222 1.87 3.47 8.00
C VAL A 222 2.70 3.90 6.80
N PHE A 223 4.02 3.83 6.93
CA PHE A 223 4.96 4.17 5.87
C PHE A 223 5.63 2.92 5.32
N ALA A 224 6.06 2.99 4.07
CA ALA A 224 7.00 2.02 3.53
C ALA A 224 8.34 2.08 4.28
N LYS A 225 9.10 0.97 4.27
CA LYS A 225 10.40 0.84 4.92
C LYS A 225 11.39 1.84 4.36
N HIS A 226 11.45 1.90 3.04
CA HIS A 226 12.38 2.74 2.31
C HIS A 226 11.66 3.89 1.61
N SER A 227 12.25 5.08 1.69
CA SER A 227 11.84 6.21 0.86
C SER A 227 12.22 5.97 -0.60
N ILE A 228 11.51 6.63 -1.52
CA ILE A 228 11.90 6.68 -2.93
C ILE A 228 13.22 7.46 -3.01
N LEU A 229 14.29 6.80 -3.43
CA LEU A 229 15.59 7.45 -3.60
C LEU A 229 15.64 8.16 -4.96
N LEU A 230 15.93 9.46 -4.96
CA LEU A 230 16.46 10.13 -6.15
C LEU A 230 17.94 9.77 -6.24
N ASN A 231 18.29 8.87 -7.16
CA ASN A 231 19.68 8.73 -7.56
C ASN A 231 19.74 8.55 -9.08
N ASN A 232 20.77 9.13 -9.70
CA ASN A 232 20.87 9.32 -11.15
C ASN A 232 20.92 8.00 -11.95
N ASP A 233 21.16 6.87 -11.27
CA ASP A 233 21.28 5.54 -11.87
C ASP A 233 19.94 4.75 -11.87
N PHE A 234 18.83 5.34 -11.42
CA PHE A 234 17.55 4.65 -11.27
C PHE A 234 16.47 5.14 -12.21
N SER A 235 15.44 4.29 -12.35
CA SER A 235 14.18 4.62 -13.00
C SER A 235 13.73 6.02 -12.60
N THR A 236 13.58 6.89 -13.60
CA THR A 236 12.98 8.22 -13.47
C THR A 236 11.53 8.14 -13.02
N PHE A 237 10.97 6.92 -12.89
CA PHE A 237 9.58 6.65 -12.56
C PHE A 237 9.47 5.61 -11.43
N PHE A 238 8.71 5.93 -10.40
CA PHE A 238 8.33 5.02 -9.33
C PHE A 238 6.82 4.79 -9.36
N TYR A 239 6.36 3.57 -9.11
CA TYR A 239 4.95 3.20 -9.13
C TYR A 239 4.66 2.08 -8.14
N PHE A 240 3.51 2.14 -7.50
CA PHE A 240 2.97 1.04 -6.71
C PHE A 240 1.44 1.03 -6.79
N GLU A 241 0.87 -0.13 -6.50
CA GLU A 241 -0.57 -0.37 -6.48
C GLU A 241 -1.00 -0.91 -5.12
N ILE A 242 -2.25 -0.68 -4.79
CA ILE A 242 -2.94 -1.24 -3.64
C ILE A 242 -4.21 -1.92 -4.14
N LEU A 243 -4.40 -3.17 -3.74
CA LEU A 243 -5.66 -3.87 -3.90
C LEU A 243 -6.55 -3.61 -2.69
N ILE A 244 -7.77 -3.14 -2.93
CA ILE A 244 -8.74 -2.88 -1.87
C ILE A 244 -9.50 -4.16 -1.54
N THR A 245 -9.12 -4.83 -0.45
CA THR A 245 -9.74 -6.09 -0.03
C THR A 245 -10.92 -5.91 0.92
N ASN A 246 -10.95 -4.80 1.66
CA ASN A 246 -12.05 -4.45 2.55
C ASN A 246 -12.11 -2.92 2.71
N LEU A 247 -13.31 -2.36 2.53
CA LEU A 247 -13.60 -0.96 2.74
C LEU A 247 -14.91 -0.89 3.53
N LYS A 248 -14.80 -0.66 4.84
CA LYS A 248 -15.95 -0.32 5.70
C LYS A 248 -16.29 1.16 5.54
N SER A 249 -17.11 1.72 6.45
CA SER A 249 -17.51 3.14 6.49
C SER A 249 -16.37 4.16 6.75
N PHE A 250 -15.12 3.82 6.41
CA PHE A 250 -13.93 4.64 6.62
C PHE A 250 -13.33 5.05 5.28
N SER A 251 -12.83 6.27 5.19
CA SER A 251 -12.08 6.73 4.03
C SER A 251 -10.64 6.21 4.09
N VAL A 252 -10.18 5.59 3.01
CA VAL A 252 -8.79 5.14 2.86
C VAL A 252 -8.03 6.17 2.01
N PHE A 253 -6.79 6.44 2.40
CA PHE A 253 -5.89 7.36 1.70
C PHE A 253 -4.59 6.62 1.39
N PHE A 254 -4.05 6.79 0.20
CA PHE A 254 -2.71 6.32 -0.11
C PHE A 254 -1.96 7.30 -1.01
N GLY A 255 -0.63 7.29 -0.91
CA GLY A 255 0.22 8.14 -1.72
C GLY A 255 1.57 8.45 -1.10
N PHE A 256 2.08 9.65 -1.34
CA PHE A 256 3.41 10.10 -0.93
C PHE A 256 3.34 11.12 0.19
N ALA A 257 4.19 10.95 1.20
CA ALA A 257 4.35 11.89 2.29
C ALA A 257 5.78 11.84 2.86
N HIS A 258 6.18 12.92 3.54
CA HIS A 258 7.50 13.01 4.17
C HIS A 258 7.53 12.21 5.49
N LYS A 259 8.15 11.02 5.46
CA LYS A 259 8.15 10.04 6.58
C LYS A 259 8.53 10.64 7.93
N GLN A 260 9.55 11.50 7.99
CA GLN A 260 10.05 12.08 9.25
C GLN A 260 9.17 13.21 9.83
N GLN A 261 8.31 13.81 9.02
CA GLN A 261 7.51 15.00 9.40
C GLN A 261 6.02 14.68 9.51
N SER A 262 5.63 13.44 9.19
CA SER A 262 4.25 13.02 9.12
C SER A 262 3.87 12.24 10.38
N PRO A 263 2.97 12.78 11.21
CA PRO A 263 2.44 12.04 12.36
C PRO A 263 1.60 10.85 11.89
N LEU A 264 1.60 9.77 12.68
CA LEU A 264 0.88 8.54 12.35
C LEU A 264 -0.62 8.60 12.70
N ASP A 265 -1.01 9.54 13.56
CA ASP A 265 -2.33 9.68 14.17
C ASP A 265 -3.13 10.90 13.68
N LYS A 266 -2.63 11.62 12.67
CA LYS A 266 -3.30 12.80 12.09
C LYS A 266 -3.51 12.65 10.60
N ARG A 267 -4.40 13.48 10.05
CA ARG A 267 -4.62 13.59 8.62
C ARG A 267 -3.31 13.99 7.95
N ILE A 268 -2.74 13.12 7.13
CA ILE A 268 -1.50 13.40 6.40
C ILE A 268 -1.79 14.23 5.16
N CYS A 269 -2.92 13.98 4.49
CA CYS A 269 -3.22 14.54 3.17
C CYS A 269 -3.44 16.06 3.12
N ASN A 270 -3.55 16.74 4.27
CA ASN A 270 -3.68 18.20 4.34
C ASN A 270 -2.36 18.94 4.59
N ARG A 271 -1.22 18.22 4.52
CA ARG A 271 0.10 18.81 4.76
C ARG A 271 0.80 19.12 3.43
N ILE A 272 1.54 20.22 3.41
CA ILE A 272 2.44 20.57 2.31
C ILE A 272 3.43 19.41 2.10
N GLY A 273 3.72 19.10 0.84
CA GLY A 273 4.57 17.99 0.43
C GLY A 273 3.90 16.62 0.46
N THR A 274 2.58 16.57 0.64
CA THR A 274 1.81 15.31 0.60
C THR A 274 0.94 15.22 -0.64
N TYR A 275 0.85 14.02 -1.18
CA TYR A 275 0.06 13.70 -2.36
C TYR A 275 -0.69 12.41 -2.09
N ALA A 276 -2.01 12.42 -2.19
CA ALA A 276 -2.81 11.26 -1.82
C ALA A 276 -4.05 11.10 -2.68
N TYR A 277 -4.51 9.86 -2.80
CA TYR A 277 -5.76 9.48 -3.42
C TYR A 277 -6.67 8.85 -2.37
N GLU A 278 -7.84 9.46 -2.17
CA GLU A 278 -8.85 9.07 -1.19
C GLU A 278 -9.95 8.22 -1.83
N SER A 279 -10.52 7.29 -1.07
CA SER A 279 -11.57 6.36 -1.51
C SER A 279 -12.79 7.00 -2.14
N ASP A 280 -13.14 8.22 -1.72
CA ASP A 280 -14.30 8.96 -2.26
C ASP A 280 -13.97 9.73 -3.55
N GLY A 281 -12.78 9.50 -4.12
CA GLY A 281 -12.36 10.10 -5.39
C GLY A 281 -11.67 11.46 -5.25
N TRP A 282 -11.32 11.88 -4.02
CA TRP A 282 -10.55 13.09 -3.81
C TRP A 282 -9.07 12.88 -4.14
N ILE A 283 -8.49 13.85 -4.84
CA ILE A 283 -7.06 13.92 -5.12
C ILE A 283 -6.46 15.05 -4.32
N TRP A 284 -5.52 14.72 -3.44
CA TRP A 284 -4.80 15.65 -2.58
C TRP A 284 -3.46 15.96 -3.21
N ILE A 285 -3.18 17.25 -3.45
CA ILE A 285 -1.93 17.71 -4.06
C ILE A 285 -1.36 18.78 -3.16
N ASN A 286 -0.17 18.51 -2.64
CA ASN A 286 0.54 19.44 -1.78
C ASN A 286 -0.32 19.93 -0.60
N GLY A 287 -1.12 19.04 0.01
CA GLY A 287 -2.01 19.37 1.12
C GLY A 287 -3.38 19.94 0.72
N SER A 288 -3.63 20.18 -0.57
CA SER A 288 -4.88 20.75 -1.07
C SER A 288 -5.71 19.72 -1.82
N GLY A 289 -6.93 19.47 -1.36
CA GLY A 289 -7.87 18.55 -2.01
C GLY A 289 -8.50 19.19 -3.25
N LYS A 290 -8.50 18.47 -4.37
CA LYS A 290 -9.32 18.77 -5.54
C LYS A 290 -10.48 17.79 -5.61
N GLY A 291 -11.66 18.36 -5.89
CA GLY A 291 -12.98 17.79 -5.60
C GLY A 291 -13.15 16.31 -5.95
N ALA A 292 -13.98 15.63 -5.15
CA ALA A 292 -14.42 14.27 -5.43
C ALA A 292 -15.03 14.16 -6.82
N ASN A 293 -14.50 13.25 -7.62
CA ASN A 293 -15.19 12.73 -8.79
C ASN A 293 -15.64 11.31 -8.47
N ALA A 294 -16.94 11.03 -8.64
CA ALA A 294 -17.50 9.70 -8.42
C ALA A 294 -16.87 8.63 -9.33
N GLU A 295 -16.36 9.01 -10.51
CA GLU A 295 -15.63 8.10 -11.41
C GLU A 295 -14.28 7.68 -10.82
N TYR A 296 -13.74 8.50 -9.92
CA TYR A 296 -12.47 8.31 -9.21
C TYR A 296 -12.68 7.73 -7.81
N SER A 297 -13.91 7.51 -7.35
CA SER A 297 -14.07 6.73 -6.13
C SER A 297 -13.64 5.29 -6.38
N TYR A 298 -13.20 4.59 -5.35
CA TYR A 298 -12.84 3.18 -5.46
C TYR A 298 -13.46 2.37 -4.33
N VAL A 299 -13.75 1.11 -4.64
CA VAL A 299 -14.47 0.19 -3.77
C VAL A 299 -13.70 -1.11 -3.58
N VAL A 300 -14.25 -2.00 -2.76
CA VAL A 300 -13.69 -3.35 -2.59
C VAL A 300 -13.59 -4.05 -3.95
N GLY A 301 -12.43 -4.65 -4.21
CA GLY A 301 -12.10 -5.33 -5.47
C GLY A 301 -11.35 -4.46 -6.48
N ASP A 302 -11.33 -3.13 -6.30
CA ASP A 302 -10.54 -2.24 -7.15
C ASP A 302 -9.05 -2.33 -6.81
N THR A 303 -8.20 -2.25 -7.84
CA THR A 303 -6.76 -2.00 -7.72
C THR A 303 -6.49 -0.55 -8.06
N VAL A 304 -5.90 0.19 -7.14
CA VAL A 304 -5.62 1.62 -7.31
C VAL A 304 -4.13 1.88 -7.19
N GLY A 305 -3.59 2.72 -8.07
CA GLY A 305 -2.16 2.95 -8.17
C GLY A 305 -1.80 4.43 -8.15
N ILE A 306 -0.56 4.69 -7.76
CA ILE A 306 0.04 6.01 -7.81
C ILE A 306 1.48 5.89 -8.30
N GLY A 307 1.84 6.74 -9.24
CA GLY A 307 3.17 6.84 -9.78
C GLY A 307 3.72 8.24 -9.72
N VAL A 308 5.04 8.36 -9.67
CA VAL A 308 5.74 9.64 -9.77
C VAL A 308 6.89 9.54 -10.76
N ASN A 309 6.88 10.41 -11.76
CA ASN A 309 8.03 10.71 -12.59
C ASN A 309 8.90 11.73 -11.85
N LEU A 310 10.02 11.27 -11.30
CA LEU A 310 10.95 12.06 -10.51
C LEU A 310 11.67 13.13 -11.37
N ALA A 311 11.86 12.88 -12.66
CA ALA A 311 12.52 13.82 -13.57
C ALA A 311 11.60 15.00 -13.90
N THR A 312 10.34 14.73 -14.26
CA THR A 312 9.37 15.78 -14.57
C THR A 312 8.60 16.28 -13.35
N ARG A 313 8.81 15.64 -12.19
CA ARG A 313 8.03 15.82 -10.95
C ARG A 313 6.53 15.60 -11.13
N LYS A 314 6.17 14.74 -12.09
CA LYS A 314 4.76 14.48 -12.40
C LYS A 314 4.20 13.32 -11.62
N ILE A 315 2.99 13.44 -11.09
CA ILE A 315 2.27 12.38 -10.39
C ILE A 315 1.14 11.87 -11.29
N ILE A 316 1.02 10.54 -11.36
CA ILE A 316 -0.07 9.87 -12.05
C ILE A 316 -0.85 9.00 -11.06
N PHE A 317 -2.15 8.89 -11.27
CA PHE A 317 -3.03 8.01 -10.52
C PHE A 317 -3.68 7.03 -11.48
N THR A 318 -3.90 5.80 -11.02
CA THR A 318 -4.54 4.75 -11.81
C THR A 318 -5.63 4.07 -11.01
N LYS A 319 -6.64 3.57 -11.72
CA LYS A 319 -7.67 2.68 -11.18
C LYS A 319 -7.87 1.53 -12.16
N ASN A 320 -7.73 0.29 -11.68
CA ASN A 320 -7.82 -0.94 -12.46
C ASN A 320 -6.95 -0.90 -13.73
N GLY A 321 -5.73 -0.40 -13.59
CA GLY A 321 -4.76 -0.25 -14.69
C GLY A 321 -5.03 0.91 -15.66
N GLN A 322 -6.14 1.64 -15.51
CA GLN A 322 -6.45 2.81 -16.32
C GLN A 322 -5.90 4.07 -15.68
N GLN A 323 -5.12 4.85 -16.44
CA GLN A 323 -4.64 6.15 -16.00
C GLN A 323 -5.79 7.15 -15.92
N MET A 324 -5.87 7.87 -14.81
CA MET A 324 -6.84 8.93 -14.63
C MET A 324 -6.40 10.19 -15.39
N SER A 325 -7.35 10.96 -15.92
CA SER A 325 -7.05 12.17 -16.73
C SER A 325 -6.35 13.27 -15.92
N ILE A 326 -6.32 13.14 -14.60
CA ILE A 326 -5.65 14.04 -13.67
C ILE A 326 -4.17 13.65 -13.58
N CYS A 327 -3.30 14.49 -14.14
CA CYS A 327 -1.85 14.46 -13.95
C CYS A 327 -1.40 15.79 -13.34
N TYR A 328 -0.48 15.75 -12.38
CA TYR A 328 0.11 16.95 -11.76
C TYR A 328 1.60 17.02 -11.98
#